data_AF-A0A3D4GYC8-F1
#
_entry.id   AF-A0A3D4GYC8-F1
#
_cell.length_a   1.000
_cell.length_b   1.000
_cell.length_c   1.000
_cell.angle_alpha   90.00
_cell.angle_beta   90.00
_cell.angle_gamma   90.00
#
_symmetry.space_group_name_H-M   'P 1'
#
loop_
_entity.id
_entity.type
_entity.pdbx_description
1 polymer ?
#
loop_
_entity_poly.entity_id
_entity_poly.type
_entity_poly.pdbx_seq_one_letter_code
_entity_poly.pdbx_strand_id
1 'polypeptide(L)'
;MAFSRPPTLLLIYKDFTYVISEFTRGKTFKFSWVVREVLFAVLLMGCLVVARRYSRNLRLMFDLQLKAFGAVEKGDYDRFVPLVSNDEFSVIAEQTKKMIVGLREREKIKKAFGKYLDPQVAVAVLNTEEDANLGGRQVEVAIMFTDLRNFTPLSARCSPQETVRVLNDYFTIGGLCHTPPRWCG
;
A
#
# COMPACT_ATOMS: atom_id res chain seq x y z
N MET A 1 -9.29 -24.33 -53.38
CA MET A 1 -8.80 -24.36 -51.98
C MET A 1 -9.88 -25.03 -51.13
N ALA A 2 -9.74 -26.33 -50.88
CA ALA A 2 -10.74 -27.13 -50.18
C ALA A 2 -10.51 -27.01 -48.67
N PHE A 3 -11.42 -26.31 -47.99
CA PHE A 3 -11.44 -26.17 -46.55
C PHE A 3 -11.85 -27.52 -45.95
N SER A 4 -10.86 -28.30 -45.52
CA SER A 4 -11.02 -29.53 -44.74
C SER A 4 -11.78 -29.19 -43.46
N ARG A 5 -13.09 -29.48 -43.44
CA ARG A 5 -13.89 -29.42 -42.21
C ARG A 5 -13.18 -30.27 -41.16
N PRO A 6 -12.84 -29.72 -39.98
CA PRO A 6 -12.09 -30.47 -38.98
C PRO A 6 -12.88 -31.74 -38.62
N PRO A 7 -12.22 -32.91 -38.53
CA PRO A 7 -12.88 -34.21 -38.36
C PRO A 7 -13.77 -34.28 -37.11
N THR A 8 -13.54 -33.40 -36.13
CA THR A 8 -14.36 -33.24 -34.92
C THR A 8 -15.78 -32.77 -35.20
N LEU A 9 -15.99 -31.88 -36.17
CA LEU A 9 -17.32 -31.34 -36.53
C LEU A 9 -18.18 -32.39 -37.25
N LEU A 10 -17.54 -33.26 -38.04
CA LEU A 10 -18.22 -34.39 -38.69
C LEU A 10 -18.63 -35.46 -37.69
N LEU A 11 -17.82 -35.71 -36.66
CA LEU A 11 -18.17 -36.64 -35.59
C LEU A 11 -19.37 -36.14 -34.77
N ILE A 12 -19.35 -34.86 -34.38
CA ILE A 12 -20.48 -34.24 -33.67
C ILE A 12 -21.76 -34.28 -34.53
N TYR A 13 -21.66 -33.97 -35.83
CA TYR A 13 -22.80 -34.01 -36.74
C TYR A 13 -23.34 -35.44 -36.96
N LYS A 14 -22.45 -36.44 -37.04
CA LYS A 14 -22.84 -37.85 -37.18
C LYS A 14 -23.51 -38.38 -35.90
N ASP A 15 -22.99 -38.03 -34.74
CA ASP A 15 -23.60 -38.41 -33.46
C ASP A 15 -24.97 -37.72 -33.29
N PHE A 16 -25.08 -36.45 -33.68
CA PHE A 16 -26.35 -35.70 -33.60
C PHE A 16 -27.42 -36.25 -34.54
N THR A 17 -27.05 -36.58 -35.78
CA THR A 17 -27.96 -37.17 -36.77
C THR A 17 -28.37 -38.59 -36.39
N TYR A 18 -27.47 -39.38 -35.78
CA TYR A 18 -27.80 -40.69 -35.22
C TYR A 18 -28.84 -40.57 -34.11
N VAL A 19 -28.64 -39.66 -33.16
CA VAL A 19 -29.57 -39.39 -32.05
C VAL A 19 -30.95 -38.93 -32.57
N ILE A 20 -31.00 -38.04 -33.56
CA ILE A 20 -32.27 -37.60 -34.18
C ILE A 20 -32.98 -38.77 -34.88
N SER A 21 -32.24 -39.57 -35.65
CA SER A 21 -32.82 -40.68 -36.41
C SER A 21 -33.40 -41.80 -35.52
N GLU A 22 -32.82 -41.97 -34.32
CA GLU A 22 -33.26 -42.98 -33.34
C GLU A 22 -34.45 -42.45 -32.51
N PHE A 23 -34.57 -41.14 -32.28
CA PHE A 23 -35.72 -40.47 -31.65
C PHE A 23 -37.02 -40.64 -32.47
N THR A 24 -36.93 -40.54 -33.80
CA THR A 24 -38.05 -40.82 -34.71
C THR A 24 -38.51 -42.29 -34.72
N ARG A 25 -37.71 -43.23 -34.18
CA ARG A 25 -37.96 -44.67 -34.25
C ARG A 25 -38.72 -45.24 -33.04
N GLY A 26 -39.21 -44.39 -32.14
CA GLY A 26 -40.14 -44.76 -31.07
C GLY A 26 -39.60 -45.71 -29.99
N LYS A 27 -38.29 -46.00 -29.98
CA LYS A 27 -37.66 -46.74 -28.89
C LYS A 27 -37.51 -45.80 -27.69
N THR A 28 -38.00 -46.20 -26.52
CA THR A 28 -37.83 -45.52 -25.22
C THR A 28 -36.39 -45.62 -24.70
N PHE A 29 -35.42 -45.54 -25.60
CA PHE A 29 -34.00 -45.72 -25.30
C PHE A 29 -33.49 -44.48 -24.56
N LYS A 30 -33.41 -44.60 -23.22
CA LYS A 30 -32.48 -43.85 -22.34
C LYS A 30 -32.36 -42.33 -22.58
N PHE A 31 -33.43 -41.64 -22.98
CA PHE A 31 -33.45 -40.16 -23.09
C PHE A 31 -32.95 -39.48 -21.80
N SER A 32 -33.24 -40.07 -20.64
CA SER A 32 -32.71 -39.67 -19.33
C SER A 32 -31.18 -39.59 -19.27
N TRP A 33 -30.43 -40.46 -19.96
CA TRP A 33 -28.95 -40.42 -19.99
C TRP A 33 -28.43 -39.21 -20.78
N VAL A 34 -28.98 -38.93 -21.96
CA VAL A 34 -28.56 -37.78 -22.76
C VAL A 34 -28.87 -36.46 -22.03
N VAL A 35 -30.03 -36.36 -21.39
CA VAL A 35 -30.40 -35.19 -20.59
C VAL A 35 -29.45 -34.99 -19.40
N ARG A 36 -29.03 -36.07 -18.73
CA ARG A 36 -28.07 -35.99 -17.61
C ARG A 36 -26.69 -35.51 -18.06
N GLU A 37 -26.20 -35.98 -19.20
CA GLU A 37 -24.92 -35.53 -19.77
C GLU A 37 -24.95 -34.04 -20.15
N VAL A 38 -26.02 -33.59 -20.81
CA VAL A 38 -26.18 -32.17 -21.17
C VAL A 38 -26.28 -31.30 -19.92
N LEU A 39 -27.06 -31.72 -18.93
CA LEU A 39 -27.17 -31.01 -17.64
C LEU A 39 -25.81 -30.92 -16.94
N PHE A 40 -25.05 -32.02 -16.91
CA PHE A 40 -23.71 -32.06 -16.35
C PHE A 40 -22.76 -31.08 -17.07
N ALA A 41 -22.77 -31.06 -18.40
CA ALA A 41 -21.95 -30.15 -19.19
C ALA A 41 -22.29 -28.67 -18.94
N VAL A 42 -23.57 -28.32 -18.82
CA VAL A 42 -24.02 -26.96 -18.51
C VAL A 42 -23.61 -26.55 -17.09
N LEU A 43 -23.79 -27.43 -16.09
CA LEU A 43 -23.35 -27.18 -14.72
C LEU A 43 -21.83 -27.02 -14.63
N LEU A 44 -21.08 -27.86 -15.34
CA LEU A 44 -19.62 -27.76 -15.42
C LEU A 44 -19.20 -26.43 -16.04
N MET A 45 -19.83 -26.02 -17.15
CA MET A 45 -19.55 -24.75 -17.82
C MET A 45 -19.89 -23.56 -16.91
N GLY A 46 -21.04 -23.59 -16.23
CA GLY A 46 -21.43 -22.56 -15.27
C GLY A 46 -20.44 -22.44 -14.11
N CYS A 47 -20.02 -23.58 -13.54
CA CYS A 47 -19.01 -23.62 -12.49
C CYS A 47 -17.68 -23.02 -12.96
N LEU A 48 -17.24 -23.35 -14.18
CA LEU A 48 -16.02 -22.76 -14.78
C LEU A 48 -16.13 -21.25 -15.00
N VAL A 49 -17.29 -20.74 -15.41
CA VAL A 49 -17.51 -19.30 -15.59
C VAL A 49 -17.48 -18.58 -14.24
N VAL A 50 -18.19 -19.10 -13.23
CA VAL A 50 -18.20 -18.55 -11.86
C VAL A 50 -16.79 -18.57 -11.27
N ALA A 51 -16.07 -19.70 -11.37
CA ALA A 51 -14.70 -19.83 -10.90
C ALA A 51 -13.77 -18.80 -11.59
N ARG A 52 -13.91 -18.59 -12.90
CA ARG A 52 -13.14 -17.57 -13.63
C ARG A 52 -13.50 -16.15 -13.22
N ARG A 53 -14.78 -15.84 -13.02
CA ARG A 53 -15.25 -14.52 -12.56
C ARG A 53 -14.70 -14.19 -11.19
N TYR A 54 -14.83 -15.13 -10.25
CA TYR A 54 -14.32 -14.99 -8.89
C TYR A 54 -12.79 -14.80 -8.89
N SER A 55 -12.07 -15.64 -9.64
CA SER A 55 -10.61 -15.52 -9.79
C SER A 55 -10.16 -14.16 -10.33
N ARG A 56 -10.90 -13.59 -11.29
CA ARG A 56 -10.60 -12.24 -11.81
C ARG A 56 -10.83 -11.15 -10.77
N ASN A 57 -11.92 -11.25 -10.00
CA ASN A 57 -12.23 -10.27 -8.96
C ASN A 57 -11.18 -10.29 -7.84
N LEU A 58 -10.77 -11.48 -7.40
CA LEU A 58 -9.72 -11.65 -6.39
C LEU A 58 -8.40 -11.00 -6.82
N ARG A 59 -7.96 -11.25 -8.07
CA ARG A 59 -6.71 -10.66 -8.58
C ARG A 59 -6.73 -9.13 -8.54
N LEU A 60 -7.87 -8.51 -8.85
CA LEU A 60 -8.02 -7.05 -8.80
C LEU A 60 -7.86 -6.52 -7.38
N MET A 61 -8.52 -7.14 -6.39
CA MET A 61 -8.41 -6.73 -4.99
C MET A 61 -6.99 -6.87 -4.45
N PHE A 62 -6.35 -8.03 -4.68
CA PHE A 62 -4.98 -8.26 -4.21
C PHE A 62 -3.99 -7.30 -4.86
N ASP A 63 -4.12 -7.01 -6.16
CA ASP A 63 -3.24 -6.05 -6.84
C ASP A 63 -3.36 -4.63 -6.26
N LEU A 64 -4.58 -4.20 -5.92
CA LEU A 64 -4.80 -2.90 -5.26
C LEU A 64 -4.17 -2.85 -3.87
N GLN A 65 -4.34 -3.91 -3.06
CA GLN A 65 -3.73 -3.99 -1.73
C GLN A 65 -2.20 -4.06 -1.81
N LEU A 66 -1.63 -4.86 -2.70
CA LEU A 66 -0.18 -4.96 -2.89
C LEU A 66 0.42 -3.64 -3.36
N LYS A 67 -0.24 -2.91 -4.26
CA LYS A 67 0.18 -1.56 -4.67
C LYS A 67 0.15 -0.57 -3.52
N ALA A 68 -0.83 -0.67 -2.62
CA ALA A 68 -0.90 0.17 -1.43
C ALA A 68 0.24 -0.15 -0.46
N PHE A 69 0.48 -1.43 -0.18
CA PHE A 69 1.60 -1.85 0.67
C PHE A 69 2.96 -1.44 0.09
N GLY A 70 3.17 -1.61 -1.23
CA GLY A 70 4.41 -1.16 -1.88
C GLY A 70 4.58 0.36 -1.92
N ALA A 71 3.50 1.15 -1.81
CA ALA A 71 3.58 2.60 -1.63
C ALA A 71 3.98 2.96 -0.19
N VAL A 72 3.38 2.29 0.79
CA VAL A 72 3.67 2.44 2.23
C VAL A 72 5.13 2.07 2.52
N GLU A 73 5.67 1.01 1.91
CA GLU A 73 7.08 0.62 2.01
C GLU A 73 8.03 1.74 1.54
N LYS A 74 7.62 2.51 0.53
CA LYS A 74 8.38 3.67 0.02
C LYS A 74 8.16 4.95 0.84
N GLY A 75 7.41 4.88 1.94
CA GLY A 75 7.05 6.03 2.77
C GLY A 75 5.97 6.94 2.16
N ASP A 76 5.32 6.51 1.09
CA ASP A 76 4.16 7.19 0.51
C ASP A 76 2.88 6.70 1.19
N TYR A 77 2.48 7.42 2.23
CA TYR A 77 1.26 7.12 2.99
C TYR A 77 0.02 7.80 2.43
N ASP A 78 0.13 8.71 1.45
CA ASP A 78 -0.98 9.54 0.97
C ASP A 78 -1.84 8.83 -0.09
N ARG A 79 -1.40 7.67 -0.55
CA ARG A 79 -2.13 6.86 -1.54
C ARG A 79 -3.40 6.24 -0.94
N PHE A 80 -4.53 6.55 -1.56
CA PHE A 80 -5.85 6.01 -1.18
C PHE A 80 -6.00 4.55 -1.61
N VAL A 81 -6.44 3.68 -0.69
CA VAL A 81 -6.94 2.34 -1.02
C VAL A 81 -8.41 2.49 -1.42
N PRO A 82 -8.79 2.35 -2.71
CA PRO A 82 -10.18 2.48 -3.11
C PRO A 82 -10.98 1.29 -2.56
N LEU A 83 -12.14 1.59 -1.96
CA LEU A 83 -13.13 0.58 -1.57
C LEU A 83 -13.88 0.17 -2.84
N VAL A 84 -13.51 -0.97 -3.41
CA VAL A 84 -14.10 -1.47 -4.67
C VAL A 84 -15.07 -2.63 -4.43
N SER A 85 -15.17 -3.13 -3.20
CA SER A 85 -16.01 -4.28 -2.86
C SER A 85 -16.96 -3.99 -1.69
N ASN A 86 -18.14 -4.61 -1.68
CA ASN A 86 -19.17 -4.51 -0.63
C ASN A 86 -19.31 -5.82 0.19
N ASP A 87 -18.27 -6.64 0.20
CA ASP A 87 -18.19 -7.92 0.88
C ASP A 87 -17.11 -7.87 1.99
N GLU A 88 -16.66 -9.01 2.50
CA GLU A 88 -15.65 -9.09 3.55
C GLU A 88 -14.32 -8.39 3.17
N PHE A 89 -14.02 -8.23 1.87
CA PHE A 89 -12.83 -7.50 1.42
C PHE A 89 -12.92 -6.00 1.73
N SER A 90 -14.13 -5.45 1.87
CA SER A 90 -14.34 -4.06 2.28
C SER A 90 -13.79 -3.80 3.69
N VAL A 91 -14.00 -4.74 4.61
CA VAL A 91 -13.54 -4.66 6.00
C VAL A 91 -12.01 -4.69 6.04
N ILE A 92 -11.38 -5.57 5.26
CA ILE A 92 -9.92 -5.65 5.16
C ILE A 92 -9.35 -4.34 4.61
N ALA A 93 -9.97 -3.79 3.56
CA ALA A 93 -9.55 -2.53 2.96
C ALA A 93 -9.68 -1.35 3.95
N GLU A 94 -10.75 -1.31 4.74
CA GLU A 94 -10.95 -0.30 5.78
C GLU A 94 -9.90 -0.42 6.90
N GLN A 95 -9.62 -1.63 7.39
CA GLN A 95 -8.59 -1.88 8.39
C GLN A 95 -7.20 -1.51 7.88
N THR A 96 -6.91 -1.85 6.62
CA THR A 96 -5.65 -1.46 5.96
C THR A 96 -5.52 0.06 5.90
N LYS A 97 -6.60 0.78 5.54
CA LYS A 97 -6.60 2.24 5.55
C LYS A 97 -6.31 2.81 6.94
N LYS A 98 -6.93 2.27 8.00
CA LYS A 98 -6.68 2.72 9.39
C LYS A 98 -5.21 2.54 9.79
N MET A 99 -4.61 1.41 9.45
CA MET A 99 -3.18 1.15 9.68
C MET A 99 -2.29 2.17 8.94
N ILE A 100 -2.54 2.43 7.66
CA ILE A 100 -1.76 3.39 6.85
C ILE A 100 -1.86 4.81 7.44
N VAL A 101 -3.05 5.21 7.89
CA VAL A 101 -3.24 6.50 8.57
C VAL A 101 -2.43 6.58 9.86
N GLY A 102 -2.44 5.54 10.68
CA GLY A 102 -1.63 5.48 11.90
C GLY A 102 -0.12 5.52 11.64
N LEU A 103 0.36 4.90 10.56
CA LEU A 103 1.76 5.00 10.14
C LEU A 103 2.11 6.43 9.70
N ARG A 104 1.22 7.07 8.92
CA ARG A 104 1.39 8.47 8.50
C ARG A 104 1.52 9.41 9.70
N GLU A 105 0.69 9.21 10.72
CA GLU A 105 0.70 10.03 11.93
C GLU A 105 1.99 9.84 12.73
N ARG A 106 2.44 8.60 12.93
CA ARG A 106 3.74 8.31 13.56
C ARG A 106 4.90 8.95 12.80
N GLU A 107 4.89 8.90 11.48
CA GLU A 107 5.92 9.53 10.66
C GLU A 107 5.89 11.06 10.77
N LYS A 108 4.71 11.68 10.84
CA LYS A 108 4.57 13.12 11.11
C LYS A 108 5.15 13.50 12.46
N ILE A 109 4.86 12.73 13.50
CA ILE A 109 5.41 12.93 14.85
C ILE A 109 6.93 12.79 14.80
N LYS A 110 7.46 11.71 14.21
CA LYS A 110 8.91 11.50 14.06
C LYS A 110 9.59 12.67 13.34
N LYS A 111 9.01 13.17 12.24
CA LYS A 111 9.53 14.35 11.51
C LYS A 111 9.45 15.63 12.34
N ALA A 112 8.42 15.80 13.16
CA ALA A 112 8.32 16.94 14.06
C ALA A 112 9.39 16.86 15.15
N PHE A 113 9.56 15.72 15.81
CA PHE A 113 10.59 15.50 16.83
C PHE A 113 12.01 15.71 16.27
N GLY A 114 12.29 15.26 15.04
CA GLY A 114 13.58 15.48 14.39
C GLY A 114 13.92 16.96 14.10
N LYS A 115 12.95 17.89 14.17
CA LYS A 115 13.22 19.34 14.09
C LYS A 115 13.66 19.95 15.42
N TYR A 116 13.38 19.28 16.54
CA TYR A 116 13.61 19.81 17.88
C TYR A 116 14.66 19.03 18.67
N LEU A 117 14.88 17.76 18.32
CA LEU A 117 15.89 16.91 18.92
C LEU A 117 17.01 16.63 17.92
N ASP A 118 18.25 16.60 18.41
CA ASP A 118 19.39 16.13 17.65
C ASP A 118 19.13 14.69 17.15
N PRO A 119 19.51 14.33 15.91
CA PRO A 119 19.31 12.99 15.35
C PRO A 119 19.81 11.87 16.25
N GLN A 120 20.90 12.08 16.99
CA GLN A 120 21.48 11.09 17.91
C GLN A 120 20.56 10.85 19.12
N VAL A 121 19.91 11.90 19.63
CA VAL A 121 18.94 11.79 20.72
C VAL A 121 17.66 11.12 20.24
N ALA A 122 17.17 11.46 19.04
CA ALA A 122 15.99 10.82 18.47
C ALA A 122 16.19 9.31 18.25
N VAL A 123 17.36 8.90 17.76
CA VAL A 123 17.73 7.48 17.61
C VAL A 123 17.84 6.78 18.96
N ALA A 124 18.45 7.43 19.96
CA ALA A 124 18.53 6.87 21.31
C ALA A 124 17.14 6.64 21.92
N VAL A 125 16.23 7.60 21.79
CA VAL A 125 14.84 7.48 22.30
C VAL A 125 14.07 6.37 21.58
N LEU A 126 14.23 6.24 20.26
CA LEU A 126 13.54 5.21 19.48
C LEU A 126 14.08 3.78 19.71
N ASN A 127 15.37 3.65 20.05
CA ASN A 127 16.02 2.36 20.30
C ASN A 127 15.92 1.90 21.76
N THR A 128 15.38 2.74 22.63
CA THR A 128 15.21 2.42 24.04
C THR A 128 13.87 1.71 24.22
N GLU A 129 13.89 0.38 24.38
CA GLU A 129 12.72 -0.36 24.87
C GLU A 129 12.40 0.06 26.31
N GLU A 130 11.11 -0.07 26.67
CA GLU A 130 10.33 0.56 27.75
C GLU A 130 10.92 0.66 29.18
N ASP A 131 12.16 0.24 29.43
CA ASP A 131 12.79 0.24 30.76
C ASP A 131 14.31 0.54 30.77
N ALA A 132 14.86 1.28 29.79
CA ALA A 132 16.21 1.84 30.02
C ALA A 132 16.12 2.99 31.03
N ASN A 133 16.22 2.60 32.29
CA ASN A 133 16.70 3.35 33.44
C ASN A 133 17.06 4.80 33.04
N LEU A 134 16.08 5.71 33.16
CA LEU A 134 16.20 7.16 32.92
C LEU A 134 17.12 7.81 33.98
N GLY A 135 18.18 7.14 34.40
CA GLY A 135 19.28 7.74 35.12
C GLY A 135 19.98 8.68 34.16
N GLY A 136 19.75 9.99 34.33
CA GLY A 136 20.42 11.02 33.55
C GLY A 136 21.94 10.79 33.53
N ARG A 137 22.53 10.93 32.34
CA ARG A 137 23.98 10.76 32.16
C ARG A 137 24.69 12.08 32.47
N GLN A 138 25.66 12.06 33.37
CA GLN A 138 26.62 13.16 33.48
C GLN A 138 27.56 13.10 32.27
N VAL A 139 27.59 14.18 31.50
CA VAL A 139 28.46 14.35 30.33
C VAL A 139 29.20 15.66 30.46
N GLU A 140 30.49 15.66 30.14
CA GLU A 140 31.28 16.88 30.03
C GLU A 140 30.90 17.58 28.72
N VAL A 141 30.41 18.82 28.81
CA VAL A 141 29.94 19.59 27.66
C VAL A 141 30.52 21.00 27.70
N ALA A 142 30.93 21.50 26.54
CA ALA A 142 31.26 22.91 26.35
C ALA A 142 30.00 23.67 25.89
N ILE A 143 29.54 24.63 26.68
CA ILE A 143 28.37 25.45 26.37
C ILE A 143 28.84 26.78 25.77
N MET A 144 28.37 27.10 24.56
CA MET A 144 28.61 28.39 23.92
C MET A 144 27.37 29.27 24.07
N PHE A 145 27.54 30.45 24.67
CA PHE A 145 26.51 31.49 24.72
C PHE A 145 26.77 32.53 23.63
N THR A 146 25.76 32.85 22.86
CA THR A 146 25.81 33.89 21.82
C THR A 146 24.60 34.81 21.97
N ASP A 147 24.83 36.12 21.90
CA ASP A 147 23.75 37.11 21.89
C ASP A 147 23.89 38.05 20.68
N LEU A 148 22.74 38.50 20.17
CA LEU A 148 22.66 39.42 19.04
C LEU A 148 22.71 40.86 19.54
N ARG A 149 23.75 41.60 19.16
CA ARG A 149 23.88 43.02 19.49
C ARG A 149 22.66 43.81 19.00
N ASN A 150 22.13 44.67 19.86
CA ASN A 150 20.98 45.54 19.56
C ASN A 150 19.71 44.79 19.12
N PHE A 151 19.49 43.56 19.56
CA PHE A 151 18.29 42.80 19.23
C PHE A 151 17.00 43.45 19.78
N THR A 152 17.01 43.95 21.01
CA THR A 152 15.84 44.57 21.66
C THR A 152 15.27 45.79 20.89
N PRO A 153 16.07 46.78 20.47
CA PRO A 153 15.53 47.87 19.66
C PRO A 153 15.13 47.45 18.24
N LEU A 154 15.72 46.38 17.70
CA LEU A 154 15.36 45.84 16.39
C LEU A 154 13.98 45.17 16.43
N SER A 155 13.73 44.29 17.40
CA SER A 155 12.45 43.58 17.56
C SER A 155 11.29 44.51 17.92
N ALA A 156 11.56 45.65 18.58
CA ALA A 156 10.57 46.67 18.88
C ALA A 156 10.13 47.50 17.66
N ARG A 157 10.95 47.55 16.60
CA ARG A 157 10.71 48.37 15.39
C ARG A 157 10.24 47.56 14.19
N CYS A 158 10.64 46.29 14.10
CA CYS A 158 10.30 45.40 12.99
C CYS A 158 9.01 44.63 13.26
N SER A 159 8.35 44.18 12.18
CA SER A 159 7.25 43.23 12.32
C SER A 159 7.76 41.87 12.82
N PRO A 160 6.89 41.03 13.44
CA PRO A 160 7.26 39.68 13.84
C PRO A 160 7.82 38.84 12.68
N GLN A 161 7.26 39.00 11.48
CA GLN A 161 7.69 38.26 10.29
C GLN A 161 9.11 38.66 9.84
N GLU A 162 9.42 39.96 9.85
CA GLU A 162 10.76 40.46 9.51
C GLU A 162 11.81 40.06 10.54
N THR A 163 11.46 40.11 11.84
CA THR A 163 12.35 39.70 12.93
C THR A 163 12.68 38.21 12.82
N VAL A 164 11.69 37.36 12.55
CA VAL A 164 11.88 35.91 12.32
C VAL A 164 12.74 35.65 11.10
N ARG A 165 12.61 36.44 10.02
CA ARG A 165 13.44 36.31 8.83
C ARG A 165 14.92 36.57 9.15
N VAL A 166 15.23 37.67 9.86
CA VAL A 166 16.60 38.00 10.28
C VAL A 166 17.19 36.91 11.18
N LEU A 167 16.40 36.35 12.10
CA LEU A 167 16.81 35.23 12.95
C LEU A 167 17.11 33.97 12.15
N ASN A 168 16.24 33.61 11.20
CA ASN A 168 16.45 32.44 10.35
C ASN A 168 17.72 32.61 9.48
N ASP A 169 17.96 33.81 8.94
CA ASP A 169 19.17 34.11 8.18
C ASP A 169 20.44 33.95 9.06
N TYR A 170 20.40 34.45 10.30
CA TYR A 170 21.48 34.28 11.27
C TYR A 170 21.75 32.81 11.63
N PHE A 171 20.69 32.02 11.93
CA PHE A 171 20.83 30.61 12.27
C PHE A 171 21.28 29.74 11.08
N THR A 172 20.93 30.12 9.85
CA THR A 172 21.35 29.40 8.63
C THR A 172 22.87 29.52 8.42
N ILE A 173 23.47 30.67 8.71
CA ILE A 173 24.93 30.88 8.64
C ILE A 173 25.65 30.06 9.72
N GLY A 174 25.06 29.92 10.92
CA GLY A 174 25.59 29.09 12.01
C GLY A 174 25.51 27.57 11.77
N GLY A 175 24.67 27.11 10.83
CA GLY A 175 24.51 25.69 10.48
C GLY A 175 25.73 25.02 9.85
N LEU A 176 26.80 25.77 9.55
CA LEU A 176 28.06 25.28 8.99
C LEU A 176 28.92 24.45 9.98
N CYS A 177 28.52 24.33 11.25
CA CYS A 177 29.26 23.55 12.27
C CYS A 177 29.21 22.01 12.08
N HIS A 178 28.59 21.50 11.00
CA HIS A 178 28.49 20.06 10.75
C HIS A 178 29.80 19.37 10.31
N THR A 179 30.88 20.11 10.07
CA THR A 179 32.20 19.51 9.85
C THR A 179 33.00 19.55 11.15
N PRO A 180 33.29 18.41 11.80
CA PRO A 180 34.26 18.40 12.89
C PRO A 180 35.59 18.88 12.32
N PRO A 181 36.18 19.95 12.86
CA PRO A 181 37.52 20.32 12.43
C PRO A 181 38.47 19.21 12.86
N ARG A 182 39.16 18.60 11.89
CA ARG A 182 40.33 17.77 12.17
C ARG A 182 41.41 18.69 12.74
N TRP A 183 41.42 18.86 14.06
CA TRP A 183 42.58 19.39 14.77
C TRP A 183 43.45 18.21 15.21
N CYS A 184 44.66 18.23 14.67
CA CYS A 184 45.81 17.34 14.69
C CYS A 184 46.02 16.34 15.84
N GLY A 185 46.63 15.21 15.42
CA GLY A 185 47.51 14.31 16.16
C GLY A 185 48.18 13.39 15.15
#